data_AF-A0A418RJJ4-F1
#
_entry.id   AF-A0A418RJJ4-F1
#
_cell.length_a   1.000
_cell.length_b   1.000
_cell.length_c   1.000
_cell.angle_alpha   90.00
_cell.angle_beta   90.00
_cell.angle_gamma   90.00
#
_symmetry.space_group_name_H-M   'P 1'
#
loop_
_entity.id
_entity.type
_entity.pdbx_description
1 polymer ?
#
loop_
_entity_poly.entity_id
_entity_poly.type
_entity_poly.pdbx_seq_one_letter_code
_entity_poly.pdbx_strand_id
1 'polypeptide(L)'
;MADENNIDGVVVEETPKEGVEIQVADTNEPETDFNASIEQLKQQLEAEKQARINAERRIHEAQSREYAARNEKADTDLQLINNAIYTVNTNTGILKSHYAEAMQAGDYGRAAEIQQEMASNEAKRLQLENGKAAMEAAPRQEPPRQQPADPVEALASQLTPRSAEWIRRHPEFARDQRLFNKMINAHNLAVADGIQPDTDAYFAEVESALKINRGAAATQAETPMEQTAKVTQQRVSPNAAPAAAPVSRQSSSDRQTVVRLSAEEREMASMMKMTPEEYGKEKLKLKREGKIH
;
A
#
# COMPACT_ATOMS: atom_id res chain seq x y z
N MET A 1 51.15 -52.81 15.77
CA MET A 1 51.59 -52.34 14.44
C MET A 1 51.38 -50.83 14.47
N ALA A 2 52.33 -50.05 15.01
CA ALA A 2 53.68 -49.74 14.47
C ALA A 2 53.52 -49.02 13.11
N ASP A 3 54.00 -47.80 12.84
CA ASP A 3 55.14 -46.98 13.32
C ASP A 3 54.74 -45.48 13.19
N GLU A 4 55.15 -44.45 13.96
CA GLU A 4 56.45 -43.95 14.46
C GLU A 4 57.49 -43.51 13.40
N ASN A 5 58.25 -42.45 13.78
CA ASN A 5 59.29 -41.65 13.08
C ASN A 5 58.78 -40.30 12.52
N ASN A 6 58.88 -39.17 13.23
CA ASN A 6 60.03 -38.49 13.86
C ASN A 6 61.29 -38.40 12.98
N ILE A 7 61.68 -37.18 12.61
CA ILE A 7 63.08 -36.74 12.59
C ILE A 7 63.17 -35.26 12.93
N ASP A 8 63.95 -35.04 13.97
CA ASP A 8 64.38 -33.82 14.64
C ASP A 8 65.32 -32.92 13.82
N GLY A 9 65.37 -31.65 14.24
CA GLY A 9 66.58 -30.83 14.32
C GLY A 9 66.60 -29.57 13.44
N VAL A 10 67.13 -28.42 13.86
CA VAL A 10 67.91 -28.05 15.06
C VAL A 10 68.13 -26.51 15.00
N VAL A 11 68.15 -25.84 16.17
CA VAL A 11 68.92 -24.63 16.56
C VAL A 11 68.61 -23.28 15.84
N VAL A 12 67.92 -22.32 16.48
CA VAL A 12 68.39 -21.27 17.42
C VAL A 12 69.51 -20.39 16.87
N GLU A 13 69.21 -19.13 16.57
CA GLU A 13 70.14 -18.04 16.83
C GLU A 13 69.41 -16.75 17.18
N GLU A 14 69.98 -16.06 18.17
CA GLU A 14 69.44 -14.93 18.89
C GLU A 14 69.63 -13.60 18.14
N THR A 15 68.85 -12.61 18.58
CA THR A 15 68.67 -11.20 18.20
C THR A 15 69.95 -10.40 17.82
N PRO A 16 69.82 -9.21 17.21
CA PRO A 16 69.58 -8.02 18.02
C PRO A 16 68.56 -7.01 17.45
N LYS A 17 67.95 -6.30 18.41
CA LYS A 17 67.19 -5.06 18.23
C LYS A 17 68.07 -4.00 17.58
N GLU A 18 67.57 -3.34 16.54
CA GLU A 18 68.12 -2.07 16.10
C GLU A 18 66.99 -1.13 15.67
N GLY A 19 67.21 0.16 15.92
CA GLY A 19 66.24 1.24 16.12
C GLY A 19 65.01 1.25 15.21
N VAL A 20 63.83 1.35 15.85
CA VAL A 20 62.69 2.04 15.25
C VAL A 20 63.06 3.52 15.23
N GLU A 21 63.69 3.93 14.14
CA GLU A 21 63.82 5.32 13.75
C GLU A 21 62.38 5.82 13.49
N ILE A 22 61.80 6.50 14.47
CA ILE A 22 60.60 7.32 14.23
C ILE A 22 61.10 8.49 13.37
N GLN A 23 61.14 8.28 12.07
CA GLN A 23 61.16 9.37 11.12
C GLN A 23 59.80 10.04 11.24
N VAL A 24 59.75 11.08 12.07
CA VAL A 24 58.73 12.12 11.97
C VAL A 24 59.02 12.83 10.65
N ALA A 25 58.57 12.19 9.55
CA ALA A 25 58.62 12.75 8.23
C ALA A 25 57.66 13.94 8.21
N ASP A 26 58.29 15.09 8.32
CA ASP A 26 57.97 16.35 7.65
C ASP A 26 56.52 16.52 7.18
N THR A 27 55.85 17.43 7.89
CA THR A 27 54.63 18.13 7.48
C THR A 27 54.69 18.56 6.01
N ASN A 28 53.94 17.88 5.14
CA ASN A 28 53.15 18.40 4.01
C ASN A 28 52.88 17.26 3.00
N GLU A 29 51.96 16.34 3.34
CA GLU A 29 51.32 15.46 2.35
C GLU A 29 49.91 16.01 2.01
N PRO A 30 49.52 15.97 0.73
CA PRO A 30 48.49 16.85 0.20
C PRO A 30 47.10 16.40 0.66
N GLU A 31 46.28 17.36 1.06
CA GLU A 31 44.85 17.17 1.38
C GLU A 31 44.04 16.51 0.22
N THR A 32 44.65 16.24 -0.93
CA THR A 32 44.08 15.57 -2.10
C THR A 32 43.78 14.08 -1.87
N ASP A 33 44.59 13.36 -1.07
CA ASP A 33 44.43 11.91 -0.90
C ASP A 33 43.27 11.54 0.05
N PHE A 34 43.03 12.37 1.06
CA PHE A 34 41.88 12.23 1.96
C PHE A 34 40.56 12.53 1.23
N ASN A 35 40.53 13.58 0.40
CA ASN A 35 39.37 13.92 -0.41
C ASN A 35 39.06 12.83 -1.45
N ALA A 36 40.09 12.26 -2.10
CA ALA A 36 39.93 11.13 -3.01
C ALA A 36 39.39 9.87 -2.29
N SER A 37 39.85 9.60 -1.06
CA SER A 37 39.33 8.51 -0.22
C SER A 37 37.85 8.70 0.14
N ILE A 38 37.45 9.93 0.51
CA ILE A 38 36.03 10.24 0.77
C ILE A 38 35.16 10.01 -0.46
N GLU A 39 35.64 10.40 -1.64
CA GLU A 39 34.91 10.21 -2.90
C GLU A 39 34.74 8.72 -3.25
N GLN A 40 35.77 7.91 -3.02
CA GLN A 40 35.68 6.45 -3.14
C GLN A 40 34.67 5.85 -2.16
N LEU A 41 34.65 6.30 -0.90
CA LEU A 41 33.67 5.84 0.10
C LEU A 41 32.24 6.21 -0.31
N LYS A 42 32.02 7.42 -0.87
CA LYS A 42 30.70 7.84 -1.38
C LYS A 42 30.25 6.96 -2.54
N GLN A 43 31.13 6.69 -3.50
CA GLN A 43 30.83 5.80 -4.63
C GLN A 43 30.52 4.37 -4.16
N GLN A 44 31.28 3.83 -3.20
CA GLN A 44 31.00 2.52 -2.64
C GLN A 44 29.63 2.46 -1.94
N LEU A 45 29.29 3.50 -1.17
CA LEU A 45 28.01 3.60 -0.48
C LEU A 45 26.83 3.73 -1.46
N GLU A 46 26.98 4.51 -2.53
CA GLU A 46 25.99 4.61 -3.60
C GLU A 46 25.79 3.29 -4.35
N ALA A 47 26.89 2.61 -4.68
CA ALA A 47 26.85 1.29 -5.30
C ALA A 47 26.16 0.26 -4.39
N GLU A 48 26.43 0.28 -3.08
CA GLU A 48 25.75 -0.58 -2.12
C GLU A 48 24.25 -0.26 -2.02
N LYS A 49 23.88 1.04 -1.98
CA LYS A 49 22.47 1.46 -1.98
C LYS A 49 21.75 1.00 -3.26
N GLN A 50 22.35 1.21 -4.43
CA GLN A 50 21.79 0.76 -5.69
C GLN A 50 21.67 -0.77 -5.74
N ALA A 51 22.68 -1.50 -5.25
CA ALA A 51 22.63 -2.95 -5.15
C ALA A 51 21.48 -3.41 -4.24
N ARG A 52 21.26 -2.76 -3.09
CA ARG A 52 20.14 -3.03 -2.19
C ARG A 52 18.79 -2.77 -2.86
N ILE A 53 18.63 -1.62 -3.51
CA ILE A 53 17.38 -1.26 -4.23
C ILE A 53 17.09 -2.28 -5.34
N ASN A 54 18.11 -2.64 -6.12
CA ASN A 54 17.96 -3.63 -7.20
C ASN A 54 17.64 -5.02 -6.66
N ALA A 55 18.24 -5.42 -5.53
CA ALA A 55 17.96 -6.68 -4.87
C ALA A 55 16.51 -6.71 -4.32
N GLU A 56 16.09 -5.65 -3.64
CA GLU A 56 14.72 -5.50 -3.11
C GLU A 56 13.69 -5.53 -4.24
N ARG A 57 13.95 -4.81 -5.34
CA ARG A 57 13.10 -4.86 -6.53
C ARG A 57 12.98 -6.28 -7.09
N ARG A 58 14.08 -7.02 -7.21
CA ARG A 58 14.06 -8.41 -7.69
C ARG A 58 13.26 -9.33 -6.75
N ILE A 59 13.39 -9.14 -5.44
CA ILE A 59 12.63 -9.89 -4.44
C ILE A 59 11.13 -9.60 -4.61
N HIS A 60 10.74 -8.34 -4.74
CA HIS A 60 9.34 -7.96 -4.95
C HIS A 60 8.77 -8.48 -6.27
N GLU A 61 9.53 -8.38 -7.37
CA GLU A 61 9.13 -8.94 -8.66
C GLU A 61 8.96 -10.47 -8.57
N ALA A 62 9.87 -11.17 -7.89
CA ALA A 62 9.79 -12.61 -7.67
C ALA A 62 8.55 -12.98 -6.82
N GLN A 63 8.31 -12.28 -5.71
CA GLN A 63 7.13 -12.50 -4.86
C GLN A 63 5.82 -12.26 -5.60
N SER A 64 5.75 -11.19 -6.41
CA SER A 64 4.57 -10.88 -7.22
C SER A 64 4.32 -11.96 -8.28
N ARG A 65 5.38 -12.45 -8.95
CA ARG A 65 5.28 -13.55 -9.91
C ARG A 65 4.85 -14.86 -9.26
N GLU A 66 5.43 -15.19 -8.10
CA GLU A 66 5.01 -16.38 -7.35
C GLU A 66 3.55 -16.30 -6.94
N TYR A 67 3.11 -15.14 -6.45
CA TYR A 67 1.73 -14.91 -6.08
C TYR A 67 0.78 -15.08 -7.28
N ALA A 68 1.11 -14.47 -8.41
CA ALA A 68 0.32 -14.60 -9.64
C ALA A 68 0.25 -16.06 -10.13
N ALA A 69 1.39 -16.75 -10.18
CA ALA A 69 1.46 -18.14 -10.62
C ALA A 69 0.68 -19.09 -9.70
N ARG A 70 0.67 -18.84 -8.39
CA ARG A 70 -0.12 -19.63 -7.43
C ARG A 70 -1.62 -19.44 -7.65
N ASN A 71 -2.06 -18.20 -7.88
CA ASN A 71 -3.47 -17.91 -8.14
C ASN A 71 -3.93 -18.49 -9.48
N GLU A 72 -3.11 -18.35 -10.52
CA GLU A 72 -3.39 -18.96 -11.83
C GLU A 72 -3.51 -20.48 -11.74
N LYS A 73 -2.62 -21.12 -10.97
CA LYS A 73 -2.71 -22.56 -10.70
C LYS A 73 -4.01 -22.91 -9.97
N ALA A 74 -4.38 -22.17 -8.92
CA ALA A 74 -5.60 -22.42 -8.17
C ALA A 74 -6.86 -22.29 -9.05
N ASP A 75 -6.90 -21.28 -9.93
CA ASP A 75 -7.99 -21.09 -10.88
C ASP A 75 -8.03 -22.21 -11.94
N THR A 76 -6.88 -22.63 -12.45
CA THR A 76 -6.76 -23.74 -13.41
C THR A 76 -7.22 -25.07 -12.79
N ASP A 77 -6.78 -25.34 -11.56
CA ASP A 77 -7.19 -26.54 -10.82
C ASP A 77 -8.72 -26.54 -10.60
N LEU A 78 -9.31 -25.38 -10.29
CA LEU A 78 -10.77 -25.23 -10.17
C LEU A 78 -11.50 -25.51 -11.50
N GLN A 79 -10.97 -25.02 -12.63
CA GLN A 79 -11.55 -25.27 -13.95
C GLN A 79 -11.48 -26.76 -14.32
N LEU A 80 -10.36 -27.43 -14.03
CA LEU A 80 -10.20 -28.86 -14.25
C LEU A 80 -11.22 -29.66 -13.44
N ILE A 81 -11.44 -29.33 -12.17
CA ILE A 81 -12.43 -30.00 -11.33
C ILE A 81 -13.85 -29.77 -11.86
N ASN A 82 -14.20 -28.54 -12.27
CA ASN A 82 -15.51 -28.27 -12.85
C ASN A 82 -15.74 -29.07 -14.15
N ASN A 83 -14.72 -29.19 -15.00
CA ASN A 83 -14.79 -30.01 -16.22
C ASN A 83 -14.94 -31.50 -15.89
N ALA A 84 -14.22 -31.99 -14.88
CA ALA A 84 -14.35 -33.36 -14.40
C ALA A 84 -15.76 -33.65 -13.87
N ILE A 85 -16.33 -32.74 -13.07
CA ILE A 85 -17.72 -32.85 -12.56
C ILE A 85 -18.71 -32.89 -13.73
N TYR A 86 -18.56 -32.00 -14.72
CA TYR A 86 -19.40 -32.01 -15.91
C TYR A 86 -19.32 -33.34 -16.67
N THR A 87 -18.12 -33.89 -16.83
CA THR A 87 -17.90 -35.19 -17.48
C THR A 87 -18.59 -36.31 -16.71
N VAL A 88 -18.44 -36.37 -15.38
CA VAL A 88 -19.07 -37.38 -14.52
C VAL A 88 -20.60 -37.28 -14.57
N ASN A 89 -21.16 -36.07 -14.55
CA ASN A 89 -22.60 -35.85 -14.69
C ASN A 89 -23.13 -36.32 -16.05
N THR A 90 -22.39 -36.03 -17.12
CA THR A 90 -22.73 -36.49 -18.47
C THR A 90 -22.72 -38.01 -18.56
N ASN A 91 -21.67 -38.66 -18.02
CA ASN A 91 -21.58 -40.12 -17.96
C ASN A 91 -22.74 -40.73 -17.14
N THR A 92 -23.08 -40.11 -16.01
CA THR A 92 -24.23 -40.53 -15.19
C THR A 92 -25.55 -40.42 -15.97
N GLY A 93 -25.72 -39.39 -16.80
CA GLY A 93 -26.86 -39.28 -17.72
C GLY A 93 -26.95 -40.44 -18.72
N ILE A 94 -25.81 -40.81 -19.31
CA ILE A 94 -25.70 -41.95 -20.26
C ILE A 94 -26.00 -43.28 -19.56
N LEU A 95 -25.47 -43.50 -18.35
CA LEU A 95 -25.74 -44.70 -17.57
C LEU A 95 -27.22 -44.81 -17.19
N LYS A 96 -27.90 -43.70 -16.88
CA LYS A 96 -29.35 -43.71 -16.63
C LYS A 96 -30.15 -44.17 -17.84
N SER A 97 -29.79 -43.74 -19.06
CA SER A 97 -30.43 -44.26 -20.27
C SER A 97 -30.18 -45.75 -20.46
N HIS A 98 -28.93 -46.22 -20.32
CA HIS A 98 -28.62 -47.64 -20.45
C HIS A 98 -29.29 -48.50 -19.37
N TYR A 99 -29.44 -47.97 -18.15
CA TYR A 99 -30.19 -48.63 -17.09
C TYR A 99 -31.65 -48.81 -17.49
N ALA A 100 -32.28 -47.77 -18.04
CA ALA A 100 -33.66 -47.84 -18.52
C ALA A 100 -33.82 -48.85 -19.67
N GLU A 101 -32.87 -48.87 -20.61
CA GLU A 101 -32.83 -49.86 -21.71
C GLU A 101 -32.70 -51.29 -21.18
N ALA A 102 -31.79 -51.54 -20.24
CA ALA A 102 -31.60 -52.87 -19.63
C ALA A 102 -32.85 -53.34 -18.88
N MET A 103 -33.50 -52.44 -18.13
CA MET A 103 -34.75 -52.71 -17.43
C MET A 103 -35.91 -53.01 -18.39
N GLN A 104 -35.99 -52.33 -19.54
CA GLN A 104 -37.00 -52.59 -20.57
C GLN A 104 -36.77 -53.92 -21.30
N ALA A 105 -35.51 -54.29 -21.52
CA ALA A 105 -35.12 -55.57 -22.11
C ALA A 105 -35.29 -56.76 -21.16
N GLY A 106 -35.58 -56.52 -19.87
CA GLY A 106 -35.64 -57.57 -18.84
C GLY A 106 -34.26 -58.11 -18.44
N ASP A 107 -33.18 -57.42 -18.81
CA ASP A 107 -31.80 -57.80 -18.47
C ASP A 107 -31.41 -57.21 -17.11
N TYR A 108 -31.85 -57.88 -16.05
CA TYR A 108 -31.59 -57.45 -14.67
C TYR A 108 -30.11 -57.56 -14.27
N GLY A 109 -29.34 -58.44 -14.91
CA GLY A 109 -27.91 -58.58 -14.65
C GLY A 109 -27.17 -57.31 -15.07
N ARG A 110 -27.38 -56.89 -16.32
CA ARG A 110 -26.84 -55.63 -16.85
C ARG A 110 -27.34 -54.41 -16.08
N ALA A 111 -28.61 -54.40 -15.69
CA ALA A 111 -29.17 -53.31 -14.88
C ALA A 111 -28.45 -53.16 -13.51
N ALA A 112 -28.14 -54.27 -12.85
CA ALA A 112 -27.41 -54.26 -11.58
C ALA A 112 -25.96 -53.74 -11.74
N GLU A 113 -25.26 -54.13 -12.80
CA GLU A 113 -23.92 -53.63 -13.10
C GLU A 113 -23.92 -52.11 -13.35
N ILE A 114 -24.86 -51.62 -14.17
CA ILE A 114 -25.01 -50.18 -14.45
C ILE A 114 -25.35 -49.42 -13.17
N GLN A 115 -26.18 -49.99 -12.29
CA GLN A 115 -26.49 -49.38 -11.00
C GLN A 115 -25.25 -49.26 -10.10
N GLN A 116 -24.38 -50.27 -10.08
CA GLN A 116 -23.10 -50.20 -9.37
C GLN A 116 -22.19 -49.12 -9.96
N GLU A 117 -22.12 -49.02 -11.28
CA GLU A 117 -21.32 -47.99 -11.96
C GLU A 117 -21.85 -46.57 -11.68
N MET A 118 -23.18 -46.37 -11.70
CA MET A 118 -23.80 -45.11 -11.30
C MET A 118 -23.44 -44.74 -9.85
N ALA A 119 -23.48 -45.71 -8.93
CA ALA A 119 -23.07 -45.47 -7.54
C ALA A 119 -21.58 -45.08 -7.42
N SER A 120 -20.71 -45.70 -8.22
CA SER A 120 -19.28 -45.33 -8.28
C SER A 120 -19.07 -43.91 -8.81
N ASN A 121 -19.79 -43.52 -9.87
CA ASN A 121 -19.72 -42.18 -10.44
C ASN A 121 -20.25 -41.11 -9.47
N GLU A 122 -21.31 -41.42 -8.72
CA GLU A 122 -21.84 -40.51 -7.71
C GLU A 122 -20.85 -40.32 -6.55
N ALA A 123 -20.16 -41.38 -6.13
CA ALA A 123 -19.08 -41.27 -5.15
C ALA A 123 -17.93 -40.40 -5.66
N LYS A 124 -17.53 -40.55 -6.92
CA LYS A 124 -16.51 -39.70 -7.57
C LYS A 124 -16.99 -38.24 -7.65
N ARG A 125 -18.25 -38.01 -7.99
CA ARG A 125 -18.86 -36.68 -8.04
C ARG A 125 -18.77 -36.00 -6.67
N LEU A 126 -19.18 -36.70 -5.61
CA LEU A 126 -19.09 -36.20 -4.24
C LEU A 126 -17.65 -35.86 -3.84
N GLN A 127 -16.67 -36.68 -4.21
CA GLN A 127 -15.25 -36.39 -3.96
C GLN A 127 -14.78 -35.12 -4.68
N LEU A 128 -15.17 -34.94 -5.94
CA LEU A 128 -14.83 -33.75 -6.72
C LEU A 128 -15.52 -32.49 -6.16
N GLU A 129 -16.78 -32.59 -5.73
CA GLU A 129 -17.52 -31.50 -5.10
C GLU A 129 -16.91 -31.10 -3.76
N ASN A 130 -16.51 -32.08 -2.94
CA ASN A 130 -15.80 -31.82 -1.70
C ASN A 130 -14.42 -31.18 -1.95
N GLY A 131 -13.69 -31.64 -2.96
CA GLY A 131 -12.41 -31.05 -3.37
C GLY A 131 -12.58 -29.61 -3.85
N LYS A 132 -13.61 -29.35 -4.66
CA LYS A 132 -13.99 -28.00 -5.10
C LYS A 132 -14.31 -27.09 -3.90
N ALA A 133 -15.16 -27.54 -3.00
CA ALA A 133 -15.55 -26.78 -1.81
C ALA A 133 -14.33 -26.48 -0.91
N ALA A 134 -13.41 -27.44 -0.76
CA ALA A 134 -12.17 -27.23 -0.02
C ALA A 134 -11.25 -26.19 -0.67
N MET A 135 -11.19 -26.16 -2.01
CA MET A 135 -10.42 -25.16 -2.75
C MET A 135 -11.05 -23.77 -2.72
N GLU A 136 -12.38 -23.67 -2.75
CA GLU A 136 -13.11 -22.41 -2.64
C GLU A 136 -13.06 -21.84 -1.21
N ALA A 137 -13.07 -22.71 -0.20
CA ALA A 137 -12.93 -22.33 1.20
C ALA A 137 -11.49 -22.04 1.61
N ALA A 138 -10.50 -22.45 0.82
CA ALA A 138 -9.11 -22.14 1.10
C ALA A 138 -8.89 -20.61 1.01
N PRO A 139 -8.33 -19.98 2.05
CA PRO A 139 -8.11 -18.54 2.03
C PRO A 139 -7.17 -18.20 0.88
N ARG A 140 -7.63 -17.32 -0.03
CA ARG A 140 -6.76 -16.74 -1.05
C ARG A 140 -5.63 -16.01 -0.34
N GLN A 141 -4.39 -16.26 -0.75
CA GLN A 141 -3.24 -15.58 -0.16
C GLN A 141 -3.44 -14.06 -0.37
N GLU A 142 -3.09 -13.26 0.63
CA GLU A 142 -3.08 -11.81 0.44
C GLU A 142 -1.97 -11.44 -0.56
N PRO A 143 -2.17 -10.40 -1.39
CA PRO A 143 -1.10 -9.91 -2.24
C PRO A 143 0.10 -9.53 -1.35
N PRO A 144 1.34 -9.78 -1.81
CA PRO A 144 2.52 -9.39 -1.05
C PRO A 144 2.44 -7.90 -0.73
N ARG A 145 2.38 -7.57 0.56
CA ARG A 145 2.31 -6.18 1.02
C ARG A 145 3.61 -5.51 0.61
N GLN A 146 3.51 -4.51 -0.26
CA GLN A 146 4.63 -3.62 -0.55
C GLN A 146 5.04 -2.98 0.78
N GLN A 147 6.33 -3.02 1.10
CA GLN A 147 6.81 -2.25 2.25
C GLN A 147 6.40 -0.79 2.02
N PRO A 148 5.83 -0.10 3.02
CA PRO A 148 5.47 1.29 2.84
C PRO A 148 6.75 2.06 2.52
N ALA A 149 6.87 2.52 1.27
CA ALA A 149 7.93 3.44 0.90
C ALA A 149 7.84 4.65 1.84
N ASP A 150 8.97 5.14 2.35
CA ASP A 150 8.98 6.39 3.12
C ASP A 150 8.29 7.46 2.27
N PRO A 151 7.26 8.16 2.77
CA PRO A 151 6.57 9.19 2.02
C PRO A 151 7.50 10.23 1.41
N VAL A 152 8.66 10.48 2.04
CA VAL A 152 9.72 11.36 1.52
C VAL A 152 10.28 10.82 0.20
N GLU A 153 10.64 9.54 0.13
CA GLU A 153 11.23 8.97 -1.09
C GLU A 153 10.20 8.67 -2.17
N ALA A 154 8.96 8.37 -1.78
CA ALA A 154 7.85 8.30 -2.71
C ALA A 154 7.62 9.63 -3.44
N LEU A 155 7.69 10.77 -2.73
CA LEU A 155 7.59 12.09 -3.33
C LEU A 155 8.86 12.44 -4.13
N ALA A 156 10.04 12.21 -3.55
CA ALA A 156 11.32 12.53 -4.20
C ALA A 156 11.52 11.78 -5.53
N SER A 157 11.00 10.56 -5.67
CA SER A 157 11.07 9.77 -6.91
C SER A 157 10.29 10.36 -8.10
N GLN A 158 9.31 11.23 -7.83
CA GLN A 158 8.47 11.86 -8.85
C GLN A 158 9.04 13.20 -9.34
N LEU A 159 10.05 13.73 -8.64
CA LEU A 159 10.61 15.04 -8.85
C LEU A 159 12.00 14.96 -9.51
N THR A 160 12.49 16.10 -9.99
CA THR A 160 13.84 16.21 -10.56
C THR A 160 14.90 15.98 -9.49
N PRO A 161 16.14 15.57 -9.83
CA PRO A 161 17.16 15.22 -8.83
C PRO A 161 17.41 16.32 -7.79
N ARG A 162 17.38 17.58 -8.23
CA ARG A 162 17.62 18.75 -7.37
C ARG A 162 16.47 19.03 -6.41
N SER A 163 15.23 18.95 -6.88
CA SER A 163 14.05 19.11 -6.03
C SER A 163 13.81 17.91 -5.11
N ALA A 164 14.22 16.71 -5.55
CA ALA A 164 14.27 15.50 -4.72
C ALA A 164 15.24 15.67 -3.54
N GLU A 165 16.43 16.26 -3.74
CA GLU A 165 17.33 16.59 -2.64
C GLU A 165 16.73 17.61 -1.66
N TRP A 166 16.01 18.61 -2.16
CA TRP A 166 15.35 19.59 -1.30
C TRP A 166 14.29 18.94 -0.40
N ILE A 167 13.47 18.03 -0.95
CA ILE A 167 12.49 17.25 -0.17
C ILE A 167 13.16 16.35 0.86
N ARG A 168 14.31 15.75 0.55
CA ARG A 168 15.08 14.94 1.51
C ARG A 168 15.63 15.78 2.67
N ARG A 169 16.00 17.05 2.40
CA ARG A 169 16.44 18.00 3.44
C ARG A 169 15.26 18.52 4.27
N HIS A 170 14.06 18.58 3.69
CA HIS A 170 12.83 19.05 4.32
C HIS A 170 11.72 17.98 4.34
N PRO A 171 11.89 16.88 5.09
CA PRO A 171 10.96 15.75 5.09
C PRO A 171 9.57 16.11 5.66
N GLU A 172 9.44 17.23 6.38
CA GLU A 172 8.18 17.75 6.90
C GLU A 172 7.14 18.05 5.80
N PHE A 173 7.59 18.45 4.61
CA PHE A 173 6.68 18.74 3.49
C PHE A 173 6.17 17.47 2.80
N ALA A 174 6.88 16.35 2.90
CA ALA A 174 6.41 15.07 2.37
C ALA A 174 5.48 14.33 3.34
N ARG A 175 5.62 14.57 4.66
CA ARG A 175 4.84 13.90 5.71
C ARG A 175 3.54 14.64 6.05
N ASP A 176 3.53 15.97 6.03
CA ASP A 176 2.33 16.77 6.33
C ASP A 176 1.71 17.35 5.04
N GLN A 177 0.50 16.89 4.72
CA GLN A 177 -0.29 17.37 3.58
C GLN A 177 -0.52 18.89 3.61
N ARG A 178 -0.64 19.51 4.79
CA ARG A 178 -0.87 20.96 4.89
C ARG A 178 0.36 21.75 4.50
N LEU A 179 1.54 21.28 4.90
CA LEU A 179 2.81 21.88 4.49
C LEU A 179 3.05 21.63 3.01
N PHE A 180 2.76 20.43 2.51
CA PHE A 180 2.82 20.11 1.09
C PHE A 180 2.00 21.08 0.24
N ASN A 181 0.74 21.34 0.61
CA ASN A 181 -0.11 22.27 -0.13
C ASN A 181 0.44 23.71 -0.12
N LYS A 182 1.09 24.14 0.98
CA LYS A 182 1.77 25.44 1.04
C LYS A 182 2.97 25.47 0.09
N MET A 183 3.75 24.40 0.02
CA MET A 183 4.87 24.25 -0.91
C MET A 183 4.40 24.35 -2.36
N ILE A 184 3.31 23.67 -2.72
CA ILE A 184 2.72 23.78 -4.06
C ILE A 184 2.27 25.22 -4.37
N ASN A 185 1.67 25.93 -3.42
CA ASN A 185 1.31 27.33 -3.61
C ASN A 185 2.53 28.23 -3.80
N ALA A 186 3.60 28.00 -3.04
CA ALA A 186 4.86 28.74 -3.19
C ALA A 186 5.52 28.45 -4.56
N HIS A 187 5.51 27.19 -5.00
CA HIS A 187 5.95 26.80 -6.34
C HIS A 187 5.18 27.55 -7.43
N ASN A 188 3.84 27.54 -7.35
CA ASN A 188 2.99 28.23 -8.32
C ASN A 188 3.24 29.74 -8.37
N LEU A 189 3.53 30.36 -7.21
CA LEU A 189 3.88 31.78 -7.14
C LEU A 189 5.24 32.06 -7.80
N ALA A 190 6.27 31.27 -7.48
CA ALA A 190 7.59 31.44 -8.06
C ALA A 190 7.59 31.24 -9.59
N VAL A 191 6.80 30.29 -10.10
CA VAL A 191 6.61 30.09 -11.54
C VAL A 191 5.85 31.26 -12.17
N ALA A 192 4.85 31.81 -11.48
CA ALA A 192 4.11 32.99 -11.95
C ALA A 192 5.01 34.25 -12.03
N ASP A 193 5.99 34.36 -11.13
CA ASP A 193 7.01 35.42 -11.14
C ASP A 193 8.10 35.19 -12.20
N GLY A 194 8.00 34.11 -13.00
CA GLY A 194 8.90 33.79 -14.10
C GLY A 194 10.21 33.13 -13.67
N ILE A 195 10.32 32.70 -12.41
CA ILE A 195 11.51 32.01 -11.91
C ILE A 195 11.50 30.57 -12.40
N GLN A 196 12.59 30.14 -13.05
CA GLN A 196 12.73 28.79 -13.57
C GLN A 196 12.81 27.77 -12.41
N PRO A 197 12.01 26.69 -12.44
CA PRO A 197 12.14 25.57 -11.51
C PRO A 197 13.56 24.99 -11.52
N ASP A 198 13.99 24.42 -10.40
CA ASP A 198 15.33 23.82 -10.23
C ASP A 198 16.52 24.77 -10.30
N THR A 199 16.31 26.07 -10.07
CA THR A 199 17.39 27.05 -9.88
C THR A 199 17.59 27.40 -8.40
N ASP A 200 18.78 27.85 -8.01
CA ASP A 200 19.01 28.29 -6.61
C ASP A 200 18.12 29.48 -6.22
N ALA A 201 17.87 30.38 -7.18
CA ALA A 201 16.95 31.50 -7.00
C ALA A 201 15.51 31.03 -6.73
N TYR A 202 15.08 29.95 -7.39
CA TYR A 202 13.78 29.34 -7.15
C TYR A 202 13.66 28.75 -5.74
N PHE A 203 14.66 27.98 -5.27
CA PHE A 203 14.61 27.41 -3.93
C PHE A 203 14.66 28.48 -2.84
N ALA A 204 15.44 29.55 -3.04
CA ALA A 204 15.48 30.68 -2.12
C ALA A 204 14.12 31.39 -1.98
N GLU A 205 13.41 31.60 -3.09
CA GLU A 205 12.08 32.23 -3.08
C GLU A 205 11.04 31.32 -2.43
N VAL A 206 11.07 30.02 -2.73
CA VAL A 206 10.18 29.02 -2.12
C VAL A 206 10.43 28.92 -0.61
N GLU A 207 11.68 28.89 -0.16
CA GLU A 207 12.03 28.87 1.27
C GLU A 207 11.62 30.17 1.99
N SER A 208 11.73 31.32 1.32
CA SER A 208 11.27 32.62 1.81
C SER A 208 9.75 32.64 2.00
N ALA A 209 9.00 32.18 0.98
CA ALA A 209 7.55 32.07 1.01
C ALA A 209 7.06 31.09 2.09
N LEU A 210 7.77 29.98 2.28
CA LEU A 210 7.49 28.97 3.31
C LEU A 210 8.01 29.35 4.70
N LYS A 211 8.78 30.44 4.80
CA LYS A 211 9.40 30.97 6.04
C LYS A 211 10.29 29.96 6.77
N ILE A 212 10.89 29.03 6.04
CA ILE A 212 11.73 27.96 6.62
C ILE A 212 12.96 28.55 7.32
N ASN A 213 13.56 29.60 6.75
CA ASN A 213 14.71 30.30 7.33
C ASN A 213 14.38 31.26 8.50
N ARG A 214 13.09 31.45 8.85
CA ARG A 214 12.69 32.39 9.91
C ARG A 214 12.72 31.78 11.32
N GLY A 215 12.93 30.47 11.44
CA GLY A 215 13.07 29.76 12.71
C GLY A 215 14.47 29.84 13.34
N ALA A 216 15.51 30.12 12.56
CA ALA A 216 16.88 30.27 13.07
C ALA A 216 17.21 31.71 13.53
N ALA A 217 16.36 32.69 13.20
CA ALA A 217 16.57 34.12 13.47
C ALA A 217 15.54 34.74 14.44
N ALA A 218 14.72 33.92 15.10
CA ALA A 218 13.64 34.39 15.99
C ALA A 218 13.97 34.27 17.49
N THR A 219 15.25 34.32 17.87
CA THR A 219 15.69 34.32 19.30
C THR A 219 16.19 35.69 19.77
N GLN A 220 15.94 36.78 19.04
CA GLN A 220 16.31 38.13 19.49
C GLN A 220 15.19 39.13 19.19
N ALA A 221 14.18 39.14 20.06
CA ALA A 221 13.39 40.32 20.41
C ALA A 221 12.39 39.97 21.53
N GLU A 222 12.91 39.65 22.72
CA GLU A 222 12.13 39.76 23.95
C GLU A 222 12.33 41.16 24.52
N THR A 223 11.29 41.98 24.51
CA THR A 223 11.15 43.10 25.44
C THR A 223 9.89 42.87 26.27
N PRO A 224 10.00 42.65 27.59
CA PRO A 224 8.87 42.50 28.48
C PRO A 224 8.42 43.87 28.98
N MET A 225 7.15 44.24 28.82
CA MET A 225 6.54 45.19 29.73
C MET A 225 5.05 44.95 29.90
N GLU A 226 4.71 44.76 31.16
CA GLU A 226 3.39 44.59 31.76
C GLU A 226 2.46 45.75 31.41
N GLN A 227 1.18 45.43 31.21
CA GLN A 227 0.12 46.25 31.80
C GLN A 227 -1.15 45.43 32.01
N THR A 228 -1.37 45.22 33.30
CA THR A 228 -2.49 44.58 33.97
C THR A 228 -3.82 45.32 33.81
N ALA A 229 -4.89 44.54 34.00
CA ALA A 229 -6.16 44.92 34.61
C ALA A 229 -7.22 45.66 33.77
N LYS A 230 -8.25 44.90 33.35
CA LYS A 230 -9.63 45.25 33.71
C LYS A 230 -10.55 44.02 33.69
N VAL A 231 -10.74 43.46 34.88
CA VAL A 231 -11.89 42.62 35.23
C VAL A 231 -13.05 43.58 35.48
N THR A 232 -14.14 43.46 34.73
CA THR A 232 -15.43 44.05 35.11
C THR A 232 -16.47 42.95 35.10
N GLN A 233 -16.79 42.45 36.30
CA GLN A 233 -18.01 41.72 36.58
C GLN A 233 -19.16 42.73 36.64
N GLN A 234 -20.29 42.45 36.00
CA GLN A 234 -21.52 43.17 36.34
C GLN A 234 -22.79 42.30 36.21
N ARG A 235 -23.27 41.93 37.41
CA ARG A 235 -24.65 41.83 37.93
C ARG A 235 -25.72 41.01 37.20
N VAL A 236 -26.07 39.92 37.89
CA VAL A 236 -27.43 39.39 38.12
C VAL A 236 -28.41 40.43 38.67
N SER A 237 -29.68 40.34 38.23
CA SER A 237 -30.89 40.45 39.08
C SER A 237 -32.16 39.99 38.35
N PRO A 238 -33.27 39.66 39.07
CA PRO A 238 -34.12 38.51 38.79
C PRO A 238 -35.62 38.79 38.49
N ASN A 239 -36.33 37.70 38.15
CA ASN A 239 -37.76 37.41 38.29
C ASN A 239 -38.82 38.11 37.40
N ALA A 240 -39.49 37.31 36.56
CA ALA A 240 -40.96 37.24 36.47
C ALA A 240 -41.40 35.89 35.86
N ALA A 241 -42.50 35.35 36.39
CA ALA A 241 -42.95 33.95 36.37
C ALA A 241 -43.67 33.50 35.06
N PRO A 242 -44.08 32.21 34.94
CA PRO A 242 -44.27 31.50 33.67
C PRO A 242 -45.71 31.60 33.11
N ALA A 243 -45.84 31.48 31.80
CA ALA A 243 -47.14 31.27 31.17
C ALA A 243 -47.07 30.33 29.96
N ALA A 244 -47.91 29.30 30.03
CA ALA A 244 -48.66 28.66 28.94
C ALA A 244 -47.92 27.82 27.88
N ALA A 245 -48.12 26.51 28.02
CA ALA A 245 -48.48 25.50 27.00
C ALA A 245 -47.65 25.37 25.70
N PRO A 246 -47.18 24.14 25.37
CA PRO A 246 -46.58 23.89 24.06
C PRO A 246 -47.66 23.84 22.97
N VAL A 247 -47.69 24.85 22.10
CA VAL A 247 -48.30 24.70 20.78
C VAL A 247 -47.33 23.88 19.93
N SER A 248 -47.72 22.64 19.64
CA SER A 248 -47.14 21.84 18.58
C SER A 248 -47.33 22.59 17.26
N ARG A 249 -46.25 23.20 16.76
CA ARG A 249 -46.14 23.65 15.38
C ARG A 249 -45.08 22.81 14.71
N GLN A 250 -45.58 21.78 14.03
CA GLN A 250 -44.95 21.12 12.90
C GLN A 250 -44.31 22.18 11.98
N SER A 251 -43.01 22.39 12.16
CA SER A 251 -42.17 23.13 11.22
C SER A 251 -41.58 22.09 10.28
N SER A 252 -42.28 21.86 9.17
CA SER A 252 -41.72 21.22 7.99
C SER A 252 -40.65 22.14 7.40
N SER A 253 -39.45 22.04 7.96
CA SER A 253 -38.23 22.59 7.38
C SER A 253 -37.95 21.84 6.08
N ASP A 254 -37.99 22.59 4.99
CA ASP A 254 -37.69 22.16 3.62
C ASP A 254 -36.22 21.71 3.55
N ARG A 255 -35.98 20.45 3.89
CA ARG A 255 -34.66 19.82 3.76
C ARG A 255 -34.46 19.42 2.31
N GLN A 256 -33.65 20.19 1.59
CA GLN A 256 -33.08 19.77 0.32
C GLN A 256 -32.36 18.43 0.52
N THR A 257 -32.98 17.36 0.04
CA THR A 257 -32.49 15.99 0.19
C THR A 257 -31.42 15.76 -0.87
N VAL A 258 -30.14 15.91 -0.51
CA VAL A 258 -29.01 15.64 -1.41
C VAL A 258 -28.79 14.12 -1.48
N VAL A 259 -29.06 13.51 -2.63
CA VAL A 259 -28.83 12.08 -2.90
C VAL A 259 -27.45 11.91 -3.52
N ARG A 260 -26.58 11.11 -2.88
CA ARG A 260 -25.31 10.67 -3.45
C ARG A 260 -25.50 9.32 -4.10
N LEU A 261 -25.14 9.21 -5.38
CA LEU A 261 -25.13 7.96 -6.14
C LEU A 261 -23.70 7.40 -6.17
N SER A 262 -23.59 6.10 -5.95
CA SER A 262 -22.36 5.33 -6.14
C SER A 262 -22.01 5.19 -7.63
N ALA A 263 -20.78 4.76 -7.92
CA ALA A 263 -20.31 4.58 -9.30
C ALA A 263 -21.15 3.53 -10.05
N GLU A 264 -21.44 2.40 -9.40
CA GLU A 264 -22.28 1.32 -9.95
C GLU A 264 -23.71 1.80 -10.25
N GLU A 265 -24.28 2.65 -9.40
CA GLU A 265 -25.61 3.22 -9.62
C GLU A 265 -25.67 4.19 -10.80
N ARG A 266 -24.57 4.89 -11.10
CA ARG A 266 -24.46 5.73 -12.29
C ARG A 266 -24.37 4.90 -13.56
N GLU A 267 -23.67 3.77 -13.51
CA GLU A 267 -23.60 2.83 -14.62
C GLU A 267 -24.96 2.16 -14.88
N MET A 268 -25.68 1.79 -13.82
CA MET A 268 -27.05 1.27 -13.92
C MET A 268 -28.01 2.29 -14.53
N ALA A 269 -27.91 3.57 -14.12
CA ALA A 269 -28.69 4.65 -14.73
C ALA A 269 -28.40 4.79 -16.24
N SER A 270 -27.13 4.72 -16.64
CA SER A 270 -26.72 4.72 -18.05
C SER A 270 -27.26 3.52 -18.82
N MET A 271 -27.20 2.33 -18.22
CA MET A 271 -27.71 1.09 -18.80
C MET A 271 -29.24 1.10 -18.98
N MET A 272 -29.95 1.70 -18.03
CA MET A 272 -31.41 1.89 -18.08
C MET A 272 -31.83 3.12 -18.90
N LYS A 273 -30.89 3.79 -19.58
CA LYS A 273 -31.09 5.01 -20.38
C LYS A 273 -31.82 6.13 -19.62
N MET A 274 -31.58 6.26 -18.32
CA MET A 274 -32.12 7.33 -17.49
C MET A 274 -31.00 8.24 -16.99
N THR A 275 -31.33 9.50 -16.70
CA THR A 275 -30.33 10.41 -16.13
C THR A 275 -30.02 10.02 -14.67
N PRO A 276 -28.80 10.30 -14.16
CA PRO A 276 -28.48 10.06 -12.75
C PRO A 276 -29.47 10.77 -11.80
N GLU A 277 -29.97 11.94 -12.17
CA GLU A 277 -30.94 12.69 -11.37
C GLU A 277 -32.31 12.00 -11.30
N GLU A 278 -32.77 11.42 -12.41
CA GLU A 278 -34.03 10.66 -12.46
C GLU A 278 -33.92 9.36 -11.67
N TYR A 279 -32.80 8.64 -11.79
CA TYR A 279 -32.54 7.44 -11.00
C TYR A 279 -32.54 7.75 -9.49
N GLY A 280 -31.92 8.86 -9.08
CA GLY A 280 -31.90 9.31 -7.69
C GLY A 280 -33.30 9.64 -7.15
N LYS A 281 -34.17 10.24 -7.97
CA LYS A 281 -35.57 10.54 -7.63
C LYS A 281 -36.41 9.26 -7.51
N GLU A 282 -36.22 8.31 -8.42
CA GLU A 282 -36.93 7.03 -8.39
C GLU A 282 -36.52 6.18 -7.19
N LYS A 283 -35.21 6.15 -6.86
CA LYS A 283 -34.69 5.53 -5.64
C LYS A 283 -35.31 6.14 -4.38
N LEU A 284 -35.41 7.47 -4.30
CA LEU A 284 -36.09 8.16 -3.19
C LEU A 284 -37.58 7.78 -3.09
N LYS A 285 -38.26 7.66 -4.23
CA LYS A 285 -39.66 7.25 -4.30
C LYS A 285 -39.84 5.81 -3.80
N LEU A 286 -39.02 4.88 -4.27
CA LEU A 286 -39.03 3.47 -3.85
C LEU A 286 -38.70 3.30 -2.36
N LYS A 287 -37.78 4.12 -1.82
CA LYS A 287 -37.46 4.14 -0.39
C LYS A 287 -38.61 4.68 0.45
N ARG A 288 -39.33 5.71 -0.04
CA ARG A 288 -40.55 6.24 0.59
C ARG A 288 -41.69 5.23 0.57
N GLU A 289 -41.78 4.43 -0.50
CA GLU A 289 -42.75 3.34 -0.66
C GLU A 289 -42.35 2.05 0.09
N GLY A 290 -41.19 2.03 0.76
CA GLY A 290 -40.73 0.90 1.57
C GLY A 290 -40.32 -0.35 0.76
N LYS A 291 -40.10 -0.19 -0.55
CA LYS A 291 -39.81 -1.30 -1.47
C LYS A 291 -38.31 -1.63 -1.56
N ILE A 292 -37.47 -0.73 -1.08
CA ILE A 292 -36.01 -0.87 -0.95
C ILE A 292 -35.57 -0.24 0.39
N HIS A 293 -34.62 -0.85 1.08
CA HIS A 293 -34.08 -0.36 2.37
C HIS A 293 -32.82 0.51 2.19
#